data_AF-A0A0D6M118-F1
#
_entry.id   AF-A0A0D6M118-F1
#
_cell.length_a   1.000
_cell.length_b   1.000
_cell.length_c   1.000
_cell.angle_alpha   90.00
_cell.angle_beta   90.00
_cell.angle_gamma   90.00
#
_symmetry.space_group_name_H-M   'P 1'
#
loop_
_entity.id
_entity.type
_entity.pdbx_description
1 polymer ?
#
loop_
_entity_poly.entity_id
_entity_poly.type
_entity_poly.pdbx_seq_one_letter_code
_entity_poly.pdbx_strand_id
1 'polypeptide(L)'
;MMGPMRGGRVDESSYEVKKRQPQKPSGIRGGHNHFYVTKKTSISATMKRVEEMLHNKENEIYIHGLGASLNRAMVLALEVQKSFGDAISLNITTSTVNVKNCINLFDKMFESNKDRLALFCNVRIGSDLSMKELTRHYDAVLLAYGAHWPRQLDIPGAKSKNVLSGSDFVSWYNGVPNAKEPLLDDPNVVIIGNGNVALDCARMLSTAKSLRTTDVPSSVISVMEESKVKNIKIVGRRGPQDVSFTIKELREQFKVPEWNTTVEMDPEQVEDLKKAVATMERRRKRLMNVLLDGVKPPQGEKQCRFLSYRVPEEVIPDKDGRVSAVSIGYQTVVLDGVPKNEKGMIAMKDGYRVDMPCGSFVYAAGWCAHGPRGVIVNTQQDAVVVAETIAKDFSTRTDVTGTLRGAKAILDARHVNYLTWEEWKQIDDMEIKKGMEMGKIREKSTKFNGFLHKRS
;
A
#
# COMPACT_ATOMS: atom_id res chain seq x y z
N MET A 1 41.77 -18.68 37.26
CA MET A 1 42.17 -17.97 36.03
C MET A 1 41.57 -18.69 34.83
N MET A 2 40.51 -18.15 34.24
CA MET A 2 40.01 -18.51 32.91
C MET A 2 39.48 -17.21 32.29
N GLY A 3 40.00 -16.87 31.11
CA GLY A 3 39.80 -15.58 30.44
C GLY A 3 38.43 -15.43 29.77
N PRO A 4 38.02 -14.19 29.45
CA PRO A 4 36.72 -13.91 28.87
C PRO A 4 36.64 -14.25 27.38
N MET A 5 35.51 -14.84 26.99
CA MET A 5 35.18 -15.20 25.61
C MET A 5 35.02 -13.97 24.70
N ARG A 6 35.58 -14.09 23.49
CA ARG A 6 35.63 -13.06 22.44
C ARG A 6 34.25 -12.77 21.86
N GLY A 7 33.84 -11.50 21.88
CA GLY A 7 32.75 -10.97 21.07
C GLY A 7 33.06 -11.08 19.58
N GLY A 8 32.04 -11.46 18.80
CA GLY A 8 32.13 -11.55 17.35
C GLY A 8 32.57 -10.22 16.73
N ARG A 9 33.66 -10.26 15.97
CA ARG A 9 34.12 -9.15 15.13
C ARG A 9 33.00 -8.80 14.14
N VAL A 10 32.49 -7.58 14.26
CA VAL A 10 31.75 -6.92 13.19
C VAL A 10 32.71 -6.77 12.02
N ASP A 11 32.34 -7.35 10.88
CA ASP A 11 33.08 -7.21 9.63
C ASP A 11 33.10 -5.73 9.20
N GLU A 12 34.25 -5.07 9.39
CA GLU A 12 34.47 -3.67 9.05
C GLU A 12 34.21 -3.38 7.56
N SER A 13 34.35 -4.38 6.67
CA SER A 13 34.07 -4.23 5.25
C SER A 13 32.57 -4.04 4.96
N SER A 14 31.69 -4.63 5.78
CA SER A 14 30.23 -4.45 5.68
C SER A 14 29.79 -3.03 6.05
N TYR A 15 30.60 -2.33 6.86
CA TYR A 15 30.33 -0.96 7.30
C TYR A 15 30.74 0.07 6.24
N GLU A 16 31.80 -0.20 5.47
CA GLU A 16 32.23 0.68 4.38
C GLU A 16 31.25 0.68 3.18
N VAL A 17 30.59 -0.45 2.88
CA VAL A 17 29.60 -0.53 1.79
C VAL A 17 28.39 0.37 2.03
N LYS A 18 28.00 0.62 3.29
CA LYS A 18 26.89 1.53 3.65
C LYS A 18 27.22 3.02 3.53
N LYS A 19 28.48 3.39 3.28
CA LYS A 19 28.93 4.77 3.05
C LYS A 19 29.32 5.06 1.60
N ARG A 20 29.16 4.11 0.68
CA ARG A 20 29.39 4.43 -0.74
C ARG A 20 28.35 5.44 -1.18
N GLN A 21 28.80 6.66 -1.49
CA GLN A 21 28.04 7.62 -2.27
C GLN A 21 27.51 6.91 -3.53
N PRO A 22 26.36 7.32 -4.08
CA PRO A 22 25.90 6.83 -5.37
C PRO A 22 27.08 6.80 -6.34
N GLN A 23 27.31 5.69 -7.04
CA GLN A 23 28.36 5.67 -8.06
C GLN A 23 28.10 6.82 -9.02
N LYS A 24 29.11 7.68 -9.23
CA LYS A 24 29.08 8.67 -10.31
C LYS A 24 28.66 7.94 -11.59
N PRO A 25 27.67 8.44 -12.34
CA PRO A 25 27.33 7.86 -13.64
C PRO A 25 28.62 7.66 -14.44
N SER A 26 28.86 6.43 -14.87
CA SER A 26 30.06 6.06 -15.63
C SER A 26 30.06 6.85 -16.94
N GLY A 27 30.98 7.79 -17.10
CA GLY A 27 31.12 8.63 -18.29
C GLY A 27 31.45 10.11 -18.03
N ILE A 28 31.21 10.62 -16.81
CA ILE A 28 31.39 12.04 -16.50
C ILE A 28 32.62 12.23 -15.59
N ARG A 29 33.77 12.54 -16.19
CA ARG A 29 34.96 13.01 -15.46
C ARG A 29 34.67 14.44 -14.97
N GLY A 30 34.30 14.58 -13.69
CA GLY A 30 34.29 15.88 -13.00
C GLY A 30 32.94 16.58 -12.79
N GLY A 31 31.86 15.87 -12.42
CA GLY A 31 30.52 16.47 -12.31
C GLY A 31 30.38 17.62 -11.29
N HIS A 32 30.55 18.87 -11.74
CA HIS A 32 30.35 20.10 -10.98
C HIS A 32 28.87 20.33 -10.62
N ASN A 33 27.95 19.70 -11.37
CA ASN A 33 26.49 19.80 -11.25
C ASN A 33 25.83 18.74 -10.35
N HIS A 34 26.62 18.00 -9.55
CA HIS A 34 26.11 17.02 -8.59
C HIS A 34 26.16 17.55 -7.15
N PHE A 35 25.00 17.59 -6.49
CA PHE A 35 24.84 18.08 -5.11
C PHE A 35 24.49 16.93 -4.16
N TYR A 36 25.41 16.58 -3.25
CA TYR A 36 25.18 15.52 -2.26
C TYR A 36 24.66 16.10 -0.95
N VAL A 37 23.42 15.75 -0.60
CA VAL A 37 22.74 16.22 0.60
C VAL A 37 22.89 15.19 1.72
N THR A 38 23.44 15.65 2.84
CA THR A 38 23.61 14.90 4.08
C THR A 38 22.74 15.48 5.18
N LYS A 39 22.70 14.83 6.36
CA LYS A 39 21.99 15.36 7.53
C LYS A 39 22.48 16.75 7.98
N LYS A 40 23.75 17.09 7.70
CA LYS A 40 24.39 18.35 8.11
C LYS A 40 24.38 19.44 7.03
N THR A 41 23.93 19.12 5.82
CA THR A 41 23.95 20.04 4.68
C THR A 41 22.99 21.20 4.91
N SER A 42 23.48 22.44 4.99
CA SER A 42 22.63 23.64 5.05
C SER A 42 21.85 23.81 3.74
N ILE A 43 20.52 23.90 3.82
CA ILE A 43 19.65 24.01 2.65
C ILE A 43 19.87 25.38 2.00
N SER A 44 19.83 26.47 2.76
CA SER A 44 20.01 27.83 2.24
C SER A 44 21.36 28.04 1.55
N ALA A 45 22.45 27.50 2.12
CA ALA A 45 23.78 27.61 1.50
C ALA A 45 23.92 26.75 0.25
N THR A 46 23.28 25.59 0.21
CA THR A 46 23.28 24.72 -0.98
C THR A 46 22.40 25.28 -2.08
N MET A 47 21.27 25.90 -1.70
CA MET A 47 20.34 26.54 -2.63
C MET A 47 21.03 27.67 -3.40
N LYS A 48 21.76 28.56 -2.71
CA LYS A 48 22.54 29.61 -3.36
C LYS A 48 23.53 29.08 -4.41
N ARG A 49 24.20 27.96 -4.11
CA ARG A 49 25.13 27.31 -5.05
C ARG A 49 24.41 26.69 -6.25
N VAL A 50 23.20 26.16 -6.04
CA VAL A 50 22.37 25.62 -7.12
C VAL A 50 21.89 26.77 -8.03
N GLU A 51 21.42 27.87 -7.45
CA GLU A 51 21.03 29.09 -8.16
C GLU A 51 22.17 29.65 -9.04
N GLU A 52 23.36 29.81 -8.45
CA GLU A 52 24.55 30.27 -9.17
C GLU A 52 24.89 29.35 -10.36
N MET A 53 24.72 28.04 -10.21
CA MET A 53 24.98 27.08 -11.29
C MET A 53 23.95 27.15 -12.42
N LEU A 54 22.66 27.22 -12.09
CA LEU A 54 21.58 27.31 -13.07
C LEU A 54 21.63 28.63 -13.84
N HIS A 55 22.01 29.74 -13.20
CA HIS A 55 22.25 31.01 -13.87
C HIS A 55 23.47 31.01 -14.80
N ASN A 56 24.48 30.19 -14.51
CA ASN A 56 25.69 30.05 -15.32
C ASN A 56 25.56 29.03 -16.48
N LYS A 57 24.33 28.77 -16.96
CA LYS A 57 23.97 27.94 -18.14
C LYS A 57 24.19 26.42 -18.00
N GLU A 58 24.17 25.88 -16.78
CA GLU A 58 24.05 24.42 -16.60
C GLU A 58 22.59 23.98 -16.83
N ASN A 59 22.38 23.10 -17.81
CA ASN A 59 21.03 22.65 -18.20
C ASN A 59 20.45 21.57 -17.29
N GLU A 60 21.32 20.88 -16.54
CA GLU A 60 20.91 19.78 -15.66
C GLU A 60 21.76 19.76 -14.38
N ILE A 61 21.09 19.57 -13.25
CA ILE A 61 21.71 19.37 -11.95
C ILE A 61 21.16 18.09 -11.30
N TYR A 62 21.99 17.46 -10.48
CA TYR A 62 21.66 16.18 -9.86
C TYR A 62 21.76 16.30 -8.34
N ILE A 63 20.63 16.25 -7.65
CA ILE A 63 20.58 16.31 -6.18
C ILE A 63 20.47 14.88 -5.63
N HIS A 64 21.47 14.47 -4.86
CA HIS A 64 21.61 13.13 -4.30
C HIS A 64 21.33 13.14 -2.80
N GLY A 65 20.38 12.32 -2.35
CA GLY A 65 20.15 12.04 -0.93
C GLY A 65 20.10 10.53 -0.71
N LEU A 66 20.70 10.05 0.39
CA LEU A 66 20.68 8.64 0.76
C LEU A 66 20.09 8.44 2.15
N GLY A 67 19.24 7.42 2.27
CA GLY A 67 18.62 7.04 3.55
C GLY A 67 17.94 8.22 4.24
N ALA A 68 18.43 8.61 5.41
CA ALA A 68 17.82 9.66 6.23
C ALA A 68 18.02 11.10 5.70
N SER A 69 18.85 11.33 4.68
CA SER A 69 18.99 12.66 4.04
C SER A 69 18.13 12.83 2.79
N LEU A 70 17.37 11.80 2.38
CA LEU A 70 16.49 11.84 1.20
C LEU A 70 15.47 12.97 1.29
N ASN A 71 14.82 13.14 2.45
CA ASN A 71 13.84 14.21 2.63
C ASN A 71 14.48 15.60 2.49
N ARG A 72 15.72 15.80 2.95
CA ARG A 72 16.43 17.08 2.75
C ARG A 72 16.80 17.30 1.28
N ALA A 73 17.16 16.24 0.54
CA ALA A 73 17.41 16.31 -0.89
C ALA A 73 16.14 16.70 -1.67
N MET A 74 14.98 16.14 -1.28
CA MET A 74 13.70 16.49 -1.86
C MET A 74 13.29 17.93 -1.55
N VAL A 75 13.45 18.38 -0.30
CA VAL A 75 13.16 19.78 0.07
C VAL A 75 14.02 20.74 -0.74
N LEU A 76 15.31 20.44 -0.92
CA LEU A 76 16.18 21.26 -1.76
C LEU A 76 15.70 21.26 -3.22
N ALA A 77 15.32 20.11 -3.79
CA ALA A 77 14.83 20.05 -5.18
C ALA A 77 13.52 20.84 -5.39
N LEU A 78 12.62 20.80 -4.42
CA LEU A 78 11.36 21.55 -4.45
C LEU A 78 11.60 23.06 -4.30
N GLU A 79 12.53 23.48 -3.43
CA GLU A 79 12.85 24.90 -3.28
C GLU A 79 13.50 25.45 -4.57
N VAL A 80 14.32 24.65 -5.26
CA VAL A 80 14.84 25.00 -6.59
C VAL A 80 13.70 25.16 -7.60
N GLN A 81 12.78 24.20 -7.69
CA GLN A 81 11.64 24.32 -8.61
C GLN A 81 10.78 25.56 -8.29
N LYS A 82 10.59 25.87 -7.01
CA LYS A 82 9.86 27.06 -6.58
C LYS A 82 10.56 28.37 -6.98
N SER A 83 11.89 28.43 -6.90
CA SER A 83 12.66 29.62 -7.33
C SER A 83 12.65 29.82 -8.85
N PHE A 84 12.57 28.76 -9.65
CA PHE A 84 12.70 28.81 -11.11
C PHE A 84 11.40 28.53 -11.89
N GLY A 85 10.30 28.17 -11.20
CA GLY A 85 8.99 27.93 -11.80
C GLY A 85 9.00 26.82 -12.86
N ASP A 86 8.25 27.04 -13.95
CA ASP A 86 8.11 26.09 -15.06
C ASP A 86 9.39 25.91 -15.89
N ALA A 87 10.44 26.69 -15.63
CA ALA A 87 11.72 26.57 -16.32
C ALA A 87 12.51 25.30 -15.92
N ILE A 88 12.11 24.61 -14.84
CA ILE A 88 12.78 23.40 -14.34
C ILE A 88 11.77 22.27 -14.16
N SER A 89 12.06 21.13 -14.79
CA SER A 89 11.32 19.87 -14.61
C SER A 89 12.04 18.96 -13.63
N LEU A 90 11.33 18.46 -12.61
CA LEU A 90 11.88 17.53 -11.62
C LEU A 90 11.62 16.07 -12.03
N ASN A 91 12.69 15.30 -12.21
CA ASN A 91 12.61 13.86 -12.42
C ASN A 91 13.09 13.10 -11.17
N ILE A 92 12.15 12.60 -10.37
CA ILE A 92 12.44 11.95 -9.09
C ILE A 92 12.49 10.43 -9.28
N THR A 93 13.69 9.85 -9.22
CA THR A 93 13.90 8.40 -9.30
C THR A 93 14.37 7.85 -7.94
N THR A 94 13.47 7.60 -7.01
CA THR A 94 13.86 7.08 -5.68
C THR A 94 13.75 5.56 -5.58
N SER A 95 14.91 4.94 -5.33
CA SER A 95 15.03 3.53 -4.99
C SER A 95 14.95 3.36 -3.46
N THR A 96 13.90 2.67 -3.02
CA THR A 96 13.65 2.22 -1.64
C THR A 96 12.94 3.24 -0.74
N VAL A 97 11.61 3.10 -0.65
CA VAL A 97 10.78 3.67 0.41
C VAL A 97 10.86 2.74 1.61
N ASN A 98 11.43 3.25 2.71
CA ASN A 98 11.28 2.63 4.01
C ASN A 98 10.05 3.29 4.64
N VAL A 99 8.94 2.56 4.80
CA VAL A 99 7.71 3.08 5.42
C VAL A 99 8.01 3.23 6.91
N LYS A 100 8.60 4.37 7.30
CA LYS A 100 8.77 4.73 8.70
C LYS A 100 7.44 5.24 9.23
N ASN A 101 7.20 4.92 10.51
CA ASN A 101 6.01 5.25 11.26
C ASN A 101 5.50 6.68 10.98
N CYS A 102 4.50 6.82 10.11
CA CYS A 102 3.88 8.10 9.77
C CYS A 102 3.09 8.67 10.94
N ILE A 103 2.77 7.85 11.96
CA ILE A 103 2.04 8.26 13.15
C ILE A 103 2.80 9.38 13.88
N ASN A 104 4.11 9.25 14.04
CA ASN A 104 4.93 10.29 14.71
C ASN A 104 4.89 11.66 14.00
N LEU A 105 4.58 11.69 12.70
CA LEU A 105 4.40 12.96 11.97
C LEU A 105 3.04 13.58 12.31
N PHE A 106 2.00 12.77 12.43
CA PHE A 106 0.69 13.22 12.88
C PHE A 106 0.71 13.66 14.35
N ASP A 107 1.41 12.93 15.23
CA ASP A 107 1.59 13.32 16.63
C ASP A 107 2.18 14.73 16.74
N LYS A 108 3.32 14.94 16.08
CA LYS A 108 3.98 16.24 16.07
C LYS A 108 3.08 17.33 15.48
N MET A 109 2.29 17.00 14.46
CA MET A 109 1.37 17.93 13.82
C MET A 109 0.25 18.36 14.79
N PHE A 110 -0.40 17.43 15.48
CA PHE A 110 -1.42 17.77 16.48
C PHE A 110 -0.82 18.48 17.69
N GLU A 111 0.36 18.08 18.16
CA GLU A 111 1.05 18.72 19.28
C GLU A 111 1.49 20.15 18.99
N SER A 112 2.00 20.43 17.79
CA SER A 112 2.51 21.76 17.41
C SER A 112 1.40 22.74 17.01
N ASN A 113 0.15 22.26 16.88
CA ASN A 113 -0.98 23.05 16.36
C ASN A 113 -2.25 22.82 17.17
N LYS A 114 -2.15 22.61 18.49
CA LYS A 114 -3.31 22.31 19.37
C LYS A 114 -4.40 23.37 19.34
N ASP A 115 -4.04 24.60 19.03
CA ASP A 115 -4.92 25.76 18.87
C ASP A 115 -5.59 25.82 17.48
N ARG A 116 -5.07 25.10 16.48
CA ARG A 116 -5.52 25.15 15.08
C ARG A 116 -6.03 23.83 14.53
N LEU A 117 -5.79 22.72 15.23
CA LEU A 117 -6.20 21.38 14.83
C LEU A 117 -7.05 20.73 15.93
N ALA A 118 -8.19 20.18 15.52
CA ALA A 118 -9.07 19.40 16.38
C ALA A 118 -9.37 18.06 15.69
N LEU A 119 -9.40 16.98 16.49
CA LEU A 119 -9.81 15.65 16.06
C LEU A 119 -11.16 15.30 16.66
N PHE A 120 -12.06 14.77 15.84
CA PHE A 120 -13.36 14.26 16.25
C PHE A 120 -13.52 12.84 15.70
N CYS A 121 -13.10 11.86 16.50
CA CYS A 121 -13.27 10.44 16.19
C CYS A 121 -14.66 9.94 16.62
N ASN A 122 -15.09 8.78 16.11
CA ASN A 122 -16.44 8.23 16.35
C ASN A 122 -17.59 9.15 15.88
N VAL A 123 -17.37 9.90 14.80
CA VAL A 123 -18.37 10.75 14.16
C VAL A 123 -18.60 10.29 12.73
N ARG A 124 -19.83 9.94 12.39
CA ARG A 124 -20.23 9.50 11.05
C ARG A 124 -20.90 10.63 10.28
N ILE A 125 -20.22 11.11 9.25
CA ILE A 125 -20.80 12.06 8.30
C ILE A 125 -21.95 11.40 7.53
N GLY A 126 -23.08 12.10 7.42
CA GLY A 126 -24.36 11.60 6.91
C GLY A 126 -25.32 11.10 7.99
N SER A 127 -24.87 10.92 9.24
CA SER A 127 -25.75 10.55 10.37
C SER A 127 -25.61 11.50 11.57
N ASP A 128 -24.40 11.62 12.13
CA ASP A 128 -24.14 12.49 13.28
C ASP A 128 -23.97 13.96 12.84
N LEU A 129 -23.38 14.16 11.65
CA LEU A 129 -23.21 15.46 10.97
C LEU A 129 -23.57 15.33 9.49
N SER A 130 -24.40 16.23 8.96
CA SER A 130 -24.71 16.25 7.53
C SER A 130 -23.66 17.03 6.72
N MET A 131 -23.57 16.72 5.41
CA MET A 131 -22.71 17.48 4.49
C MET A 131 -23.10 18.96 4.43
N LYS A 132 -24.40 19.27 4.48
CA LYS A 132 -24.91 20.65 4.46
C LYS A 132 -24.45 21.46 5.68
N GLU A 133 -24.37 20.80 6.83
CA GLU A 133 -23.85 21.41 8.06
C GLU A 133 -22.36 21.66 7.96
N LEU A 134 -21.57 20.69 7.49
CA LEU A 134 -20.14 20.89 7.26
C LEU A 134 -19.87 22.07 6.32
N THR A 135 -20.54 22.15 5.18
CA THR A 135 -20.35 23.25 4.21
C THR A 135 -20.86 24.60 4.69
N ARG A 136 -21.70 24.65 5.73
CA ARG A 136 -22.17 25.91 6.35
C ARG A 136 -21.21 26.43 7.41
N HIS A 137 -20.48 25.54 8.08
CA HIS A 137 -19.66 25.88 9.24
C HIS A 137 -18.16 25.89 8.95
N TYR A 138 -17.76 25.48 7.74
CA TYR A 138 -16.37 25.48 7.28
C TYR A 138 -16.26 26.17 5.93
N ASP A 139 -15.21 26.97 5.75
CA ASP A 139 -14.94 27.65 4.48
C ASP A 139 -14.50 26.67 3.38
N ALA A 140 -13.91 25.54 3.77
CA ALA A 140 -13.54 24.44 2.88
C ALA A 140 -13.77 23.08 3.57
N VAL A 141 -14.22 22.09 2.79
CA VAL A 141 -14.42 20.71 3.26
C VAL A 141 -13.66 19.76 2.34
N LEU A 142 -12.69 19.03 2.91
CA LEU A 142 -11.93 18.00 2.20
C LEU A 142 -12.49 16.61 2.52
N LEU A 143 -12.92 15.88 1.50
CA LEU A 143 -13.38 14.49 1.65
C LEU A 143 -12.20 13.53 1.49
N ALA A 144 -11.75 12.95 2.61
CA ALA A 144 -10.61 12.03 2.67
C ALA A 144 -10.97 10.65 3.27
N TYR A 145 -12.21 10.19 3.09
CA TYR A 145 -12.75 8.97 3.73
C TYR A 145 -12.38 7.65 3.02
N GLY A 146 -11.58 7.69 1.96
CA GLY A 146 -11.11 6.51 1.23
C GLY A 146 -12.24 5.73 0.54
N ALA A 147 -12.03 4.42 0.36
CA ALA A 147 -12.97 3.50 -0.26
C ALA A 147 -13.46 2.47 0.77
N HIS A 148 -14.60 2.76 1.40
CA HIS A 148 -15.14 1.94 2.49
C HIS A 148 -15.75 0.61 2.03
N TRP A 149 -16.30 0.56 0.81
CA TRP A 149 -17.05 -0.60 0.34
C TRP A 149 -16.18 -1.57 -0.49
N PRO A 150 -16.04 -2.84 -0.06
CA PRO A 150 -15.36 -3.84 -0.86
C PRO A 150 -16.16 -4.15 -2.14
N ARG A 151 -15.44 -4.42 -3.22
CA ARG A 151 -16.05 -5.02 -4.41
C ARG A 151 -16.40 -6.48 -4.11
N GLN A 152 -17.68 -6.80 -4.17
CA GLN A 152 -18.13 -8.18 -4.06
C GLN A 152 -18.03 -8.89 -5.40
N LEU A 153 -17.88 -10.21 -5.37
CA LEU A 153 -18.02 -11.04 -6.55
C LEU A 153 -19.51 -11.17 -6.87
N ASP A 154 -19.88 -10.89 -8.11
CA ASP A 154 -21.23 -11.08 -8.61
C ASP A 154 -21.37 -12.49 -9.19
N ILE A 155 -21.34 -13.48 -8.29
CA ILE A 155 -21.43 -14.91 -8.63
C ILE A 155 -22.35 -15.64 -7.65
N PRO A 156 -22.98 -16.76 -8.07
CA PRO A 156 -23.75 -17.61 -7.17
C PRO A 156 -22.95 -18.02 -5.93
N GLY A 157 -23.61 -17.99 -4.78
CA GLY A 157 -23.02 -18.37 -3.49
C GLY A 157 -21.98 -17.39 -2.91
N ALA A 158 -21.73 -16.23 -3.52
CA ALA A 158 -20.80 -15.23 -2.97
C ALA A 158 -21.16 -14.70 -1.56
N LYS A 159 -22.40 -14.97 -1.10
CA LYS A 159 -22.90 -14.62 0.24
C LYS A 159 -22.83 -15.78 1.24
N SER A 160 -22.29 -16.94 0.84
CA SER A 160 -22.14 -18.12 1.70
C SER A 160 -21.32 -17.81 2.95
N LYS A 161 -21.57 -18.56 4.02
CA LYS A 161 -20.82 -18.42 5.28
C LYS A 161 -19.34 -18.71 5.04
N ASN A 162 -18.49 -17.93 5.71
CA ASN A 162 -17.03 -17.93 5.55
C ASN A 162 -16.50 -17.45 4.18
N VAL A 163 -17.31 -16.73 3.40
CA VAL A 163 -16.83 -15.81 2.35
C VAL A 163 -16.56 -14.45 2.99
N LEU A 164 -15.36 -13.90 2.75
CA LEU A 164 -14.92 -12.60 3.25
C LEU A 164 -14.29 -11.79 2.13
N SER A 165 -14.45 -10.47 2.17
CA SER A 165 -13.62 -9.60 1.33
C SER A 165 -12.19 -9.52 1.90
N GLY A 166 -11.22 -9.17 1.05
CA GLY A 166 -9.86 -8.93 1.51
C GLY A 166 -9.80 -7.86 2.60
N SER A 167 -10.62 -6.80 2.50
CA SER A 167 -10.71 -5.75 3.53
C SER A 167 -11.33 -6.25 4.83
N ASP A 168 -12.26 -7.20 4.81
CA ASP A 168 -12.83 -7.77 6.05
C ASP A 168 -11.77 -8.55 6.81
N PHE A 169 -11.02 -9.41 6.09
CA PHE A 169 -9.93 -10.18 6.67
C PHE A 169 -8.82 -9.27 7.21
N VAL A 170 -8.45 -8.22 6.45
CA VAL A 170 -7.50 -7.18 6.87
C VAL A 170 -7.99 -6.43 8.10
N SER A 171 -9.27 -6.09 8.16
CA SER A 171 -9.87 -5.41 9.31
C SER A 171 -9.81 -6.29 10.55
N TRP A 172 -10.11 -7.59 10.40
CA TRP A 172 -10.05 -8.56 11.49
C TRP A 172 -8.65 -8.70 12.07
N TYR A 173 -7.62 -8.99 11.26
CA TYR A 173 -6.29 -9.19 11.82
C TYR A 173 -5.65 -7.89 12.34
N ASN A 174 -6.08 -6.72 11.85
CA ASN A 174 -5.66 -5.43 12.37
C ASN A 174 -6.41 -4.99 13.63
N GLY A 175 -7.39 -5.76 14.10
CA GLY A 175 -8.13 -5.48 15.32
C GLY A 175 -9.20 -4.38 15.18
N VAL A 176 -9.73 -4.16 13.98
CA VAL A 176 -10.88 -3.27 13.80
C VAL A 176 -12.03 -3.77 14.68
N PRO A 177 -12.64 -2.91 15.51
CA PRO A 177 -13.68 -3.35 16.42
C PRO A 177 -14.85 -4.03 15.70
N ASN A 178 -15.31 -5.16 16.24
CA ASN A 178 -16.41 -5.96 15.70
C ASN A 178 -16.17 -6.50 14.27
N ALA A 179 -14.92 -6.56 13.81
CA ALA A 179 -14.58 -7.18 12.54
C ALA A 179 -14.95 -8.67 12.54
N LYS A 180 -15.42 -9.15 11.38
CA LYS A 180 -15.86 -10.54 11.20
C LYS A 180 -14.68 -11.49 11.28
N GLU A 181 -14.70 -12.37 12.26
CA GLU A 181 -13.72 -13.44 12.41
C GLU A 181 -13.91 -14.55 11.35
N PRO A 182 -12.84 -14.99 10.65
CA PRO A 182 -12.90 -16.09 9.72
C PRO A 182 -12.83 -17.45 10.44
N LEU A 183 -13.41 -18.47 9.82
CA LEU A 183 -13.24 -19.86 10.23
C LEU A 183 -12.02 -20.45 9.50
N LEU A 184 -10.98 -20.83 10.26
CA LEU A 184 -9.70 -21.35 9.74
C LEU A 184 -9.50 -22.85 10.03
N ASP A 185 -10.59 -23.60 10.17
CA ASP A 185 -10.66 -25.04 10.45
C ASP A 185 -10.65 -25.91 9.18
N ASP A 186 -10.52 -25.33 7.98
CA ASP A 186 -10.30 -26.05 6.72
C ASP A 186 -8.83 -25.91 6.26
N PRO A 187 -8.20 -26.97 5.73
CA PRO A 187 -6.86 -26.88 5.19
C PRO A 187 -6.73 -26.00 3.93
N ASN A 188 -7.82 -25.64 3.27
CA ASN A 188 -7.80 -24.93 1.98
C ASN A 188 -8.36 -23.52 2.09
N VAL A 189 -7.64 -22.56 1.51
CA VAL A 189 -8.09 -21.19 1.35
C VAL A 189 -7.91 -20.76 -0.11
N VAL A 190 -8.93 -20.10 -0.66
CA VAL A 190 -8.90 -19.50 -1.99
C VAL A 190 -8.96 -17.98 -1.83
N ILE A 191 -7.96 -17.28 -2.37
CA ILE A 191 -7.87 -15.82 -2.38
C ILE A 191 -8.06 -15.36 -3.83
N ILE A 192 -9.07 -14.54 -4.08
CA ILE A 192 -9.33 -14.00 -5.42
C ILE A 192 -8.68 -12.62 -5.55
N GLY A 193 -7.71 -12.51 -6.46
CA GLY A 193 -7.05 -11.25 -6.81
C GLY A 193 -5.52 -11.32 -6.77
N ASN A 194 -4.86 -10.58 -7.66
CA ASN A 194 -3.40 -10.53 -7.78
C ASN A 194 -2.85 -9.16 -7.34
N GLY A 195 -3.28 -8.66 -6.19
CA GLY A 195 -2.84 -7.39 -5.59
C GLY A 195 -2.04 -7.58 -4.30
N ASN A 196 -1.49 -6.51 -3.75
CA ASN A 196 -0.74 -6.58 -2.48
C ASN A 196 -1.63 -7.10 -1.33
N VAL A 197 -2.90 -6.69 -1.27
CA VAL A 197 -3.85 -7.18 -0.24
C VAL A 197 -4.00 -8.70 -0.28
N ALA A 198 -3.97 -9.31 -1.47
CA ALA A 198 -4.03 -10.77 -1.59
C ALA A 198 -2.76 -11.43 -1.02
N LEU A 199 -1.60 -10.83 -1.25
CA LEU A 199 -0.34 -11.27 -0.63
C LEU A 199 -0.35 -11.05 0.88
N ASP A 200 -0.91 -9.96 1.39
CA ASP A 200 -1.06 -9.71 2.82
C ASP A 200 -1.93 -10.79 3.48
N CYS A 201 -3.07 -11.12 2.88
CA CYS A 201 -3.95 -12.18 3.36
C CYS A 201 -3.22 -13.54 3.37
N ALA A 202 -2.54 -13.88 2.28
CA ALA A 202 -1.79 -15.13 2.16
C ALA A 202 -0.65 -15.20 3.19
N ARG A 203 0.12 -14.11 3.32
CA ARG A 203 1.24 -13.99 4.26
C ARG A 203 0.78 -14.08 5.70
N MET A 204 -0.34 -13.46 6.03
CA MET A 204 -0.90 -13.50 7.37
C MET A 204 -1.30 -14.92 7.78
N LEU A 205 -1.97 -15.65 6.88
CA LEU A 205 -2.29 -17.07 7.07
C LEU A 205 -1.03 -17.95 7.18
N SER A 206 0.07 -17.55 6.56
CA SER A 206 1.31 -18.33 6.51
C SER A 206 2.36 -17.97 7.57
N THR A 207 2.17 -16.91 8.35
CA THR A 207 3.19 -16.40 9.30
C THR A 207 2.78 -16.45 10.77
N ALA A 208 1.68 -17.15 11.11
CA ALA A 208 1.06 -17.20 12.44
C ALA A 208 2.03 -17.22 13.64
N LYS A 209 3.04 -18.10 13.63
CA LYS A 209 4.01 -18.25 14.73
C LYS A 209 4.88 -17.02 14.99
N SER A 210 5.11 -16.19 13.98
CA SER A 210 5.95 -14.99 14.06
C SER A 210 5.19 -13.73 14.49
N LEU A 211 3.86 -13.82 14.67
CA LEU A 211 3.01 -12.67 14.97
C LEU A 211 3.07 -12.21 16.44
N ARG A 212 3.62 -13.03 17.34
CA ARG A 212 3.67 -12.74 18.79
C ARG A 212 4.46 -11.49 19.16
N THR A 213 5.32 -10.98 18.28
CA THR A 213 6.08 -9.73 18.50
C THR A 213 5.46 -8.50 17.82
N THR A 214 4.34 -8.68 17.12
CA THR A 214 3.66 -7.63 16.34
C THR A 214 2.53 -6.97 17.13
N ASP A 215 1.82 -6.02 16.52
CA ASP A 215 0.62 -5.38 17.07
C ASP A 215 -0.69 -6.12 16.72
N VAL A 216 -0.62 -7.29 16.08
CA VAL A 216 -1.78 -8.14 15.80
C VAL A 216 -2.44 -8.54 17.13
N PRO A 217 -3.76 -8.37 17.33
CA PRO A 217 -4.40 -8.67 18.61
C PRO A 217 -4.17 -10.12 19.06
N SER A 218 -4.05 -10.35 20.37
CA SER A 218 -3.76 -11.69 20.88
C SER A 218 -4.89 -12.69 20.60
N SER A 219 -6.14 -12.23 20.55
CA SER A 219 -7.29 -13.05 20.13
C SER A 219 -7.15 -13.54 18.69
N VAL A 220 -6.62 -12.70 17.79
CA VAL A 220 -6.37 -13.08 16.39
C VAL A 220 -5.24 -14.09 16.32
N ILE A 221 -4.16 -13.88 17.09
CA ILE A 221 -3.02 -14.81 17.14
C ILE A 221 -3.48 -16.20 17.57
N SER A 222 -4.32 -16.31 18.60
CA SER A 222 -4.88 -17.60 19.04
C SER A 222 -5.61 -18.33 17.91
N VAL A 223 -6.48 -17.65 17.17
CA VAL A 223 -7.19 -18.23 16.01
C VAL A 223 -6.22 -18.65 14.90
N MET A 224 -5.18 -17.85 14.64
CA MET A 224 -4.16 -18.17 13.63
C MET A 224 -3.29 -19.36 14.02
N GLU A 225 -3.01 -19.55 15.30
CA GLU A 225 -2.22 -20.68 15.80
C GLU A 225 -2.99 -22.00 15.78
N GLU A 226 -4.31 -21.94 15.95
CA GLU A 226 -5.23 -23.08 15.82
C GLU A 226 -5.64 -23.37 14.36
N SER A 227 -5.22 -22.52 13.42
CA SER A 227 -5.51 -22.65 11.99
C SER A 227 -5.06 -23.99 11.44
N LYS A 228 -5.96 -24.66 10.71
CA LYS A 228 -5.68 -25.90 9.97
C LYS A 228 -5.22 -25.63 8.54
N VAL A 229 -5.13 -24.38 8.12
CA VAL A 229 -4.81 -23.99 6.74
C VAL A 229 -3.41 -24.48 6.36
N LYS A 230 -3.35 -25.21 5.25
CA LYS A 230 -2.12 -25.76 4.66
C LYS A 230 -2.00 -25.43 3.18
N ASN A 231 -3.09 -25.12 2.50
CA ASN A 231 -3.14 -24.91 1.06
C ASN A 231 -3.79 -23.56 0.74
N ILE A 232 -2.99 -22.60 0.31
CA ILE A 232 -3.47 -21.29 -0.16
C ILE A 232 -3.40 -21.27 -1.69
N LYS A 233 -4.50 -20.91 -2.35
CA LYS A 233 -4.55 -20.66 -3.80
C LYS A 233 -4.86 -19.18 -4.03
N ILE A 234 -3.93 -18.45 -4.63
CA ILE A 234 -4.12 -17.07 -5.06
C ILE A 234 -4.51 -17.08 -6.53
N VAL A 235 -5.73 -16.67 -6.83
CA VAL A 235 -6.38 -16.86 -8.13
C VAL A 235 -6.51 -15.51 -8.84
N GLY A 236 -5.91 -15.42 -10.02
CA GLY A 236 -5.97 -14.27 -10.90
C GLY A 236 -6.73 -14.54 -12.19
N ARG A 237 -7.71 -13.69 -12.49
CA ARG A 237 -8.45 -13.74 -13.76
C ARG A 237 -7.61 -13.51 -15.03
N ARG A 238 -6.44 -12.89 -14.89
CA ARG A 238 -5.53 -12.54 -15.98
C ARG A 238 -4.16 -13.17 -15.75
N GLY A 239 -3.27 -13.01 -16.73
CA GLY A 239 -1.94 -13.60 -16.72
C GLY A 239 -0.98 -13.00 -15.68
N PRO A 240 0.21 -13.61 -15.50
CA PRO A 240 1.27 -13.09 -14.63
C PRO A 240 1.73 -11.67 -15.01
N GLN A 241 1.65 -11.31 -16.30
CA GLN A 241 1.93 -9.98 -16.81
C GLN A 241 0.95 -8.91 -16.34
N ASP A 242 -0.19 -9.27 -15.74
CA ASP A 242 -1.26 -8.38 -15.28
C ASP A 242 -1.32 -8.20 -13.76
N VAL A 243 -0.37 -8.77 -13.02
CA VAL A 243 -0.33 -8.69 -11.57
C VAL A 243 -0.17 -7.25 -11.09
N SER A 244 -0.85 -6.90 -10.00
CA SER A 244 -0.83 -5.57 -9.39
C SER A 244 -0.03 -5.50 -8.10
N PHE A 245 0.41 -6.65 -7.55
CA PHE A 245 1.35 -6.67 -6.43
C PHE A 245 2.74 -6.17 -6.83
N THR A 246 3.49 -5.71 -5.83
CA THR A 246 4.85 -5.19 -6.02
C THR A 246 5.93 -6.24 -5.77
N ILE A 247 7.13 -6.01 -6.30
CA ILE A 247 8.25 -6.96 -6.19
C ILE A 247 8.70 -7.21 -4.75
N LYS A 248 8.58 -6.21 -3.87
CA LYS A 248 8.93 -6.35 -2.46
C LYS A 248 8.03 -7.37 -1.80
N GLU A 249 6.71 -7.17 -1.92
CA GLU A 249 5.71 -8.04 -1.30
C GLU A 249 5.79 -9.46 -1.88
N LEU A 250 5.99 -9.61 -3.19
CA LEU A 250 6.19 -10.92 -3.80
C LEU A 250 7.43 -11.64 -3.26
N ARG A 251 8.57 -10.93 -3.12
CA ARG A 251 9.80 -11.53 -2.57
C ARG A 251 9.65 -11.93 -1.12
N GLU A 252 8.89 -11.18 -0.33
CA GLU A 252 8.59 -11.52 1.06
C GLU A 252 7.72 -12.79 1.12
N GLN A 253 6.71 -12.91 0.25
CA GLN A 253 5.88 -14.11 0.15
C GLN A 253 6.71 -15.37 -0.15
N PHE A 254 7.66 -15.29 -1.10
CA PHE A 254 8.56 -16.42 -1.41
C PHE A 254 9.53 -16.79 -0.27
N LYS A 255 9.69 -15.92 0.74
CA LYS A 255 10.60 -16.13 1.87
C LYS A 255 9.90 -16.56 3.15
N VAL A 256 8.58 -16.76 3.12
CA VAL A 256 7.85 -17.18 4.31
C VAL A 256 8.35 -18.56 4.77
N PRO A 257 8.87 -18.69 6.00
CA PRO A 257 9.34 -19.97 6.52
C PRO A 257 8.21 -21.00 6.59
N GLU A 258 8.55 -22.29 6.48
CA GLU A 258 7.60 -23.42 6.49
C GLU A 258 6.61 -23.48 5.30
N TRP A 259 6.52 -22.45 4.45
CA TRP A 259 5.58 -22.41 3.33
C TRP A 259 6.29 -22.43 1.98
N ASN A 260 5.89 -23.38 1.14
CA ASN A 260 6.34 -23.44 -0.24
C ASN A 260 5.44 -22.59 -1.12
N THR A 261 5.93 -21.42 -1.52
CA THR A 261 5.23 -20.57 -2.48
C THR A 261 5.69 -20.87 -3.90
N THR A 262 4.75 -21.20 -4.80
CA THR A 262 5.03 -21.53 -6.21
C THR A 262 4.06 -20.84 -7.16
N VAL A 263 4.46 -20.70 -8.41
CA VAL A 263 3.65 -20.14 -9.49
C VAL A 263 3.33 -21.23 -10.49
N GLU A 264 2.04 -21.49 -10.71
CA GLU A 264 1.58 -22.47 -11.68
C GLU A 264 1.58 -21.84 -13.07
N MET A 265 2.44 -22.35 -13.95
CA MET A 265 2.49 -22.02 -15.38
C MET A 265 2.86 -23.27 -16.17
N ASP A 266 2.25 -23.42 -17.34
CA ASP A 266 2.70 -24.42 -18.30
C ASP A 266 3.99 -23.97 -19.04
N PRO A 267 4.72 -24.89 -19.71
CA PRO A 267 5.95 -24.55 -20.40
C PRO A 267 5.81 -23.49 -21.49
N GLU A 268 4.66 -23.42 -22.17
CA GLU A 268 4.39 -22.43 -23.22
C GLU A 268 4.26 -21.03 -22.61
N GLN A 269 3.49 -20.90 -21.52
CA GLN A 269 3.34 -19.65 -20.76
C GLN A 269 4.67 -19.13 -20.20
N VAL A 270 5.55 -20.03 -19.76
CA VAL A 270 6.90 -19.66 -19.30
C VAL A 270 7.71 -19.03 -20.43
N GLU A 271 7.68 -19.64 -21.62
CA GLU A 271 8.42 -19.16 -22.78
C GLU A 271 7.87 -17.82 -23.29
N ASP A 272 6.55 -17.70 -23.37
CA ASP A 272 5.87 -16.44 -23.73
C ASP A 272 6.20 -15.32 -22.76
N LEU A 273 6.19 -15.61 -21.45
CA LEU A 273 6.54 -14.63 -20.44
C LEU A 273 8.01 -14.22 -20.57
N LYS A 274 8.95 -15.15 -20.79
CA LYS A 274 10.37 -14.83 -21.01
C LYS A 274 10.58 -13.90 -22.21
N LYS A 275 9.88 -14.15 -23.32
CA LYS A 275 9.92 -13.27 -24.51
C LYS A 275 9.38 -11.88 -24.19
N ALA A 276 8.23 -11.80 -23.52
CA ALA A 276 7.63 -10.52 -23.13
C ALA A 276 8.52 -9.72 -22.15
N VAL A 277 9.17 -10.41 -21.21
CA VAL A 277 10.10 -9.80 -20.21
C VAL A 277 11.27 -9.08 -20.88
N ALA A 278 11.70 -9.51 -22.06
CA ALA A 278 12.85 -8.93 -22.76
C ALA A 278 12.63 -7.45 -23.11
N THR A 279 11.40 -7.07 -23.46
CA THR A 279 11.00 -5.73 -23.91
C THR A 279 10.40 -4.86 -22.80
N MET A 280 10.17 -5.42 -21.62
CA MET A 280 9.58 -4.69 -20.49
C MET A 280 10.53 -3.67 -19.86
N GLU A 281 9.94 -2.60 -19.34
CA GLU A 281 10.62 -1.65 -18.45
C GLU A 281 11.32 -2.35 -17.28
N ARG A 282 12.43 -1.77 -16.80
CA ARG A 282 13.29 -2.37 -15.78
C ARG A 282 12.54 -2.82 -14.53
N ARG A 283 11.56 -2.05 -14.06
CA ARG A 283 10.77 -2.37 -12.86
C ARG A 283 9.91 -3.62 -13.07
N ARG A 284 9.14 -3.65 -14.16
CA ARG A 284 8.27 -4.78 -14.51
C ARG A 284 9.09 -6.02 -14.83
N LYS A 285 10.19 -5.89 -15.58
CA LYS A 285 11.15 -6.96 -15.86
C LYS A 285 11.64 -7.66 -14.60
N ARG A 286 12.06 -6.90 -13.57
CA ARG A 286 12.50 -7.47 -12.29
C ARG A 286 11.40 -8.22 -11.56
N LEU A 287 10.15 -7.74 -11.61
CA LEU A 287 9.01 -8.40 -10.98
C LEU A 287 8.69 -9.72 -11.69
N MET A 288 8.63 -9.72 -13.02
CA MET A 288 8.34 -10.91 -13.81
C MET A 288 9.42 -11.98 -13.64
N ASN A 289 10.70 -11.59 -13.57
CA ASN A 289 11.77 -12.54 -13.26
C ASN A 289 11.57 -13.23 -11.91
N VAL A 290 11.08 -12.52 -10.89
CA VAL A 290 10.76 -13.15 -9.58
C VAL A 290 9.60 -14.13 -9.69
N LEU A 291 8.60 -13.87 -10.55
CA LEU A 291 7.53 -14.83 -10.82
C LEU A 291 8.07 -16.08 -11.54
N LEU A 292 8.91 -15.89 -12.56
CA LEU A 292 9.58 -16.97 -13.27
C LEU A 292 10.44 -17.84 -12.34
N ASP A 293 11.19 -17.22 -11.42
CA ASP A 293 11.97 -17.92 -10.39
C ASP A 293 11.10 -18.78 -9.46
N GLY A 294 9.81 -18.43 -9.35
CA GLY A 294 8.79 -19.14 -8.57
C GLY A 294 8.08 -20.26 -9.32
N VAL A 295 8.30 -20.42 -10.63
CA VAL A 295 7.72 -21.51 -11.42
C VAL A 295 8.47 -22.80 -11.11
N LYS A 296 7.96 -23.54 -10.14
CA LYS A 296 8.56 -24.78 -9.61
C LYS A 296 7.44 -25.72 -9.18
N PRO A 297 7.66 -27.04 -9.20
CA PRO A 297 6.71 -27.99 -8.62
C PRO A 297 6.45 -27.66 -7.14
N PRO A 298 5.20 -27.75 -6.67
CA PRO A 298 4.90 -27.55 -5.26
C PRO A 298 5.55 -28.65 -4.41
N GLN A 299 6.08 -28.26 -3.26
CA GLN A 299 6.79 -29.15 -2.33
C GLN A 299 6.34 -28.91 -0.89
N GLY A 300 6.47 -29.94 -0.05
CA GLY A 300 6.13 -29.84 1.37
C GLY A 300 4.62 -29.81 1.64
N GLU A 301 4.29 -29.82 2.94
CA GLU A 301 2.91 -29.93 3.42
C GLU A 301 2.14 -28.62 3.34
N LYS A 302 2.82 -27.47 3.53
CA LYS A 302 2.20 -26.14 3.48
C LYS A 302 2.57 -25.43 2.18
N GLN A 303 1.55 -25.08 1.40
CA GLN A 303 1.70 -24.61 0.02
C GLN A 303 0.92 -23.32 -0.22
N CYS A 304 1.53 -22.38 -0.94
CA CYS A 304 0.88 -21.19 -1.47
C CYS A 304 1.08 -21.14 -2.99
N ARG A 305 0.01 -21.31 -3.77
CA ARG A 305 0.08 -21.42 -5.23
C ARG A 305 -0.58 -20.22 -5.91
N PHE A 306 0.12 -19.62 -6.85
CA PHE A 306 -0.46 -18.63 -7.77
C PHE A 306 -1.05 -19.33 -8.98
N LEU A 307 -2.33 -19.10 -9.24
CA LEU A 307 -3.08 -19.60 -10.37
C LEU A 307 -3.51 -18.42 -11.24
N SER A 308 -3.00 -18.36 -12.47
CA SER A 308 -3.40 -17.32 -13.44
C SER A 308 -4.44 -17.85 -14.42
N TYR A 309 -5.15 -16.97 -15.10
CA TYR A 309 -6.22 -17.33 -16.07
C TYR A 309 -7.32 -18.20 -15.46
N ARG A 310 -7.79 -17.81 -14.27
CA ARG A 310 -8.91 -18.46 -13.57
C ARG A 310 -9.90 -17.42 -13.10
N VAL A 311 -11.17 -17.63 -13.38
CA VAL A 311 -12.27 -16.77 -12.94
C VAL A 311 -13.14 -17.59 -11.98
N PRO A 312 -13.45 -17.08 -10.78
CA PRO A 312 -14.41 -17.76 -9.93
C PRO A 312 -15.80 -17.66 -10.58
N GLU A 313 -16.46 -18.80 -10.76
CA GLU A 313 -17.79 -18.88 -11.39
C GLU A 313 -18.90 -19.05 -10.36
N GLU A 314 -18.62 -19.80 -9.29
CA GLU A 314 -19.58 -20.09 -8.23
C GLU A 314 -18.85 -20.43 -6.93
N VAL A 315 -19.45 -20.03 -5.81
CA VAL A 315 -19.09 -20.54 -4.47
C VAL A 315 -20.13 -21.57 -4.07
N ILE A 316 -19.72 -22.81 -3.88
CA ILE A 316 -20.63 -23.91 -3.55
C ILE A 316 -20.72 -24.01 -2.02
N PRO A 317 -21.92 -23.84 -1.43
CA PRO A 317 -22.10 -24.06 0.00
C PRO A 317 -22.29 -25.54 0.34
N ASP A 318 -21.97 -25.94 1.57
CA ASP A 318 -22.44 -27.18 2.18
C ASP A 318 -23.90 -27.05 2.65
N LYS A 319 -24.41 -28.12 3.27
CA LYS A 319 -25.75 -28.19 3.84
C LYS A 319 -26.04 -27.12 4.92
N ASP A 320 -25.00 -26.58 5.55
CA ASP A 320 -25.09 -25.58 6.61
C ASP A 320 -24.85 -24.15 6.06
N GLY A 321 -24.79 -23.99 4.73
CA GLY A 321 -24.62 -22.72 4.04
C GLY A 321 -23.18 -22.17 4.06
N ARG A 322 -22.20 -22.98 4.47
CA ARG A 322 -20.78 -22.60 4.54
C ARG A 322 -20.07 -22.99 3.25
N VAL A 323 -19.12 -22.17 2.79
CA VAL A 323 -18.32 -22.51 1.61
C VAL A 323 -17.65 -23.88 1.77
N SER A 324 -17.92 -24.77 0.82
CA SER A 324 -17.33 -26.11 0.72
C SER A 324 -16.41 -26.23 -0.49
N ALA A 325 -16.71 -25.52 -1.56
CA ALA A 325 -15.87 -25.43 -2.75
C ALA A 325 -16.03 -24.08 -3.47
N VAL A 326 -15.07 -23.76 -4.32
CA VAL A 326 -15.17 -22.66 -5.29
C VAL A 326 -14.97 -23.27 -6.67
N SER A 327 -15.99 -23.16 -7.52
CA SER A 327 -15.86 -23.49 -8.93
C SER A 327 -15.05 -22.39 -9.60
N ILE A 328 -13.94 -22.79 -10.22
CA ILE A 328 -13.07 -21.89 -10.99
C ILE A 328 -13.09 -22.32 -12.45
N GLY A 329 -13.64 -21.44 -13.27
CA GLY A 329 -13.64 -21.58 -14.71
C GLY A 329 -12.34 -21.10 -15.34
N TYR A 330 -12.10 -21.58 -16.56
CA TYR A 330 -11.13 -21.03 -17.47
C TYR A 330 -11.90 -20.17 -18.47
N GLN A 331 -11.85 -18.86 -18.30
CA GLN A 331 -12.45 -17.96 -19.29
C GLN A 331 -11.44 -16.90 -19.70
N THR A 332 -11.03 -16.97 -20.97
CA THR A 332 -10.51 -15.81 -21.69
C THR A 332 -11.71 -14.94 -22.04
N VAL A 333 -12.00 -13.94 -21.20
CA VAL A 333 -13.06 -12.96 -21.51
C VAL A 333 -12.57 -12.08 -22.66
N VAL A 334 -13.02 -12.41 -23.87
CA VAL A 334 -12.94 -11.55 -25.06
C VAL A 334 -14.24 -10.77 -25.11
N LEU A 335 -14.16 -9.44 -25.10
CA LEU A 335 -15.32 -8.55 -25.21
C LEU A 335 -16.03 -8.76 -26.57
N ASP A 336 -17.35 -8.60 -26.60
CA ASP A 336 -18.14 -8.68 -27.84
C ASP A 336 -17.57 -7.74 -28.91
N GLY A 337 -17.42 -8.28 -30.14
CA GLY A 337 -16.90 -7.55 -31.30
C GLY A 337 -15.38 -7.63 -31.52
N VAL A 338 -14.62 -8.32 -30.66
CA VAL A 338 -13.15 -8.47 -30.81
C VAL A 338 -12.80 -9.82 -31.45
N PRO A 339 -12.04 -9.87 -32.58
CA PRO A 339 -11.65 -11.11 -33.25
C PRO A 339 -10.82 -12.04 -32.36
N LYS A 340 -10.96 -13.36 -32.58
CA LYS A 340 -10.31 -14.41 -31.77
C LYS A 340 -9.29 -15.21 -32.58
N ASN A 341 -8.20 -15.65 -31.94
CA ASN A 341 -7.32 -16.66 -32.50
C ASN A 341 -7.87 -18.08 -32.23
N GLU A 342 -7.22 -19.11 -32.79
CA GLU A 342 -7.61 -20.52 -32.63
C GLU A 342 -7.66 -21.00 -31.17
N LYS A 343 -7.00 -20.29 -30.25
CA LYS A 343 -6.98 -20.56 -28.80
C LYS A 343 -8.04 -19.77 -28.01
N GLY A 344 -8.97 -19.07 -28.69
CA GLY A 344 -10.02 -18.29 -28.04
C GLY A 344 -9.54 -17.03 -27.31
N MET A 345 -8.33 -16.55 -27.63
CA MET A 345 -7.78 -15.27 -27.15
C MET A 345 -8.05 -14.17 -28.18
N ILE A 346 -7.90 -12.89 -27.79
CA ILE A 346 -7.91 -11.77 -28.73
C ILE A 346 -6.88 -12.02 -29.84
N ALA A 347 -7.30 -11.91 -31.11
CA ALA A 347 -6.40 -11.92 -32.25
C ALA A 347 -5.57 -10.62 -32.23
N MET A 348 -4.38 -10.73 -31.66
CA MET A 348 -3.45 -9.61 -31.55
C MET A 348 -2.68 -9.48 -32.86
N LYS A 349 -2.59 -8.25 -33.37
CA LYS A 349 -1.70 -7.92 -34.50
C LYS A 349 -0.24 -7.86 -34.04
N ASP A 350 -0.02 -7.41 -32.80
CA ASP A 350 1.26 -7.42 -32.06
C ASP A 350 1.02 -7.30 -30.54
N GLY A 351 2.08 -7.09 -29.73
CA GLY A 351 1.99 -7.05 -28.27
C GLY A 351 1.12 -5.95 -27.64
N TYR A 352 0.57 -5.00 -28.42
CA TYR A 352 -0.21 -3.87 -27.92
C TYR A 352 -1.36 -3.43 -28.85
N ARG A 353 -1.53 -4.08 -30.01
CA ARG A 353 -2.56 -3.76 -31.00
C ARG A 353 -3.48 -4.95 -31.27
N VAL A 354 -4.78 -4.68 -31.26
CA VAL A 354 -5.81 -5.65 -31.64
C VAL A 354 -5.97 -5.66 -33.16
N ASP A 355 -6.06 -6.83 -33.79
CA ASP A 355 -6.30 -6.97 -35.23
C ASP A 355 -7.78 -6.75 -35.56
N MET A 356 -8.22 -5.48 -35.60
CA MET A 356 -9.60 -5.10 -35.89
C MET A 356 -9.78 -4.74 -37.38
N PRO A 357 -10.89 -5.16 -38.02
CA PRO A 357 -11.23 -4.77 -39.39
C PRO A 357 -11.82 -3.35 -39.44
N CYS A 358 -11.12 -2.37 -38.86
CA CYS A 358 -11.49 -0.97 -38.92
C CYS A 358 -10.25 -0.11 -39.18
N GLY A 359 -10.41 1.00 -39.92
CA GLY A 359 -9.29 1.88 -40.33
C GLY A 359 -8.60 2.67 -39.19
N SER A 360 -8.89 2.38 -37.92
CA SER A 360 -8.31 3.05 -36.75
C SER A 360 -7.50 2.08 -35.89
N PHE A 361 -6.39 2.55 -35.32
CA PHE A 361 -5.60 1.78 -34.37
C PHE A 361 -6.32 1.70 -33.00
N VAL A 362 -6.53 0.49 -32.50
CA VAL A 362 -7.15 0.24 -31.19
C VAL A 362 -6.08 -0.13 -30.16
N TYR A 363 -6.01 0.64 -29.07
CA TYR A 363 -5.09 0.49 -27.94
C TYR A 363 -5.85 0.63 -26.60
N ALA A 364 -5.30 0.14 -25.48
CA ALA A 364 -5.89 0.31 -24.15
C ALA A 364 -4.82 0.65 -23.06
N ALA A 365 -5.08 1.66 -22.21
CA ALA A 365 -4.25 2.08 -21.05
C ALA A 365 -5.02 2.99 -20.05
N GLY A 366 -4.46 3.28 -18.85
CA GLY A 366 -5.03 4.22 -17.84
C GLY A 366 -6.08 3.60 -16.90
N TRP A 367 -6.76 4.31 -15.97
CA TRP A 367 -7.72 3.71 -15.01
C TRP A 367 -8.96 3.06 -15.64
N CYS A 368 -9.39 3.50 -16.82
CA CYS A 368 -10.36 2.77 -17.65
C CYS A 368 -9.77 1.50 -18.30
N ALA A 369 -8.45 1.30 -18.19
CA ALA A 369 -7.74 0.04 -18.36
C ALA A 369 -7.10 -0.52 -17.06
N HIS A 370 -7.12 0.18 -15.91
CA HIS A 370 -6.19 -0.06 -14.77
C HIS A 370 -6.79 0.00 -13.36
N GLY A 371 -7.95 0.61 -13.10
CA GLY A 371 -8.57 0.61 -11.76
C GLY A 371 -7.69 1.15 -10.60
N PRO A 372 -8.13 1.07 -9.33
CA PRO A 372 -7.47 1.72 -8.20
C PRO A 372 -6.10 1.09 -7.88
N ARG A 373 -5.00 1.79 -8.18
CA ARG A 373 -3.61 1.37 -7.96
C ARG A 373 -2.78 2.53 -7.37
N GLY A 374 -1.98 2.28 -6.33
CA GLY A 374 -1.04 3.23 -5.71
C GLY A 374 -0.55 2.78 -4.32
N VAL A 375 0.64 3.22 -3.87
CA VAL A 375 1.14 3.02 -2.48
C VAL A 375 0.97 4.31 -1.66
N ILE A 376 1.13 4.27 -0.32
CA ILE A 376 0.94 5.42 0.59
C ILE A 376 1.62 6.70 0.11
N VAL A 377 2.81 6.59 -0.49
CA VAL A 377 3.57 7.75 -1.02
C VAL A 377 2.82 8.45 -2.16
N ASN A 378 2.10 7.72 -3.02
CA ASN A 378 1.30 8.31 -4.09
C ASN A 378 0.16 9.16 -3.49
N THR A 379 -0.54 8.62 -2.50
CA THR A 379 -1.62 9.34 -1.79
C THR A 379 -1.11 10.57 -1.03
N GLN A 380 0.11 10.49 -0.46
CA GLN A 380 0.75 11.64 0.18
C GLN A 380 1.06 12.76 -0.84
N GLN A 381 1.56 12.41 -2.03
CA GLN A 381 1.86 13.39 -3.08
C GLN A 381 0.60 14.08 -3.58
N ASP A 382 -0.46 13.32 -3.83
CA ASP A 382 -1.76 13.86 -4.24
C ASP A 382 -2.32 14.82 -3.16
N ALA A 383 -2.19 14.47 -1.88
CA ALA A 383 -2.67 15.31 -0.79
C ALA A 383 -1.95 16.66 -0.68
N VAL A 384 -0.63 16.71 -0.97
CA VAL A 384 0.13 17.98 -0.98
C VAL A 384 -0.35 18.91 -2.08
N VAL A 385 -0.57 18.39 -3.29
CA VAL A 385 -1.06 19.18 -4.44
C VAL A 385 -2.45 19.77 -4.15
N VAL A 386 -3.33 18.98 -3.54
CA VAL A 386 -4.67 19.46 -3.13
C VAL A 386 -4.55 20.56 -2.07
N ALA A 387 -3.67 20.40 -1.07
CA ALA A 387 -3.47 21.40 -0.03
C ALA A 387 -2.92 22.73 -0.58
N GLU A 388 -1.96 22.68 -1.50
CA GLU A 388 -1.43 23.87 -2.18
C GLU A 388 -2.49 24.59 -3.02
N THR A 389 -3.36 23.82 -3.68
CA THR A 389 -4.48 24.38 -4.46
C THR A 389 -5.47 25.09 -3.55
N ILE A 390 -5.87 24.47 -2.42
CA ILE A 390 -6.73 25.12 -1.42
C ILE A 390 -6.08 26.41 -0.91
N ALA A 391 -4.79 26.38 -0.57
CA ALA A 391 -4.09 27.58 -0.11
C ALA A 391 -4.08 28.71 -1.15
N LYS A 392 -3.91 28.36 -2.43
CA LYS A 392 -3.97 29.31 -3.55
C LYS A 392 -5.37 29.92 -3.69
N ASP A 393 -6.42 29.10 -3.66
CA ASP A 393 -7.81 29.56 -3.79
C ASP A 393 -8.22 30.50 -2.65
N PHE A 394 -7.67 30.29 -1.45
CA PHE A 394 -7.90 31.16 -0.30
C PHE A 394 -7.01 32.41 -0.26
N SER A 395 -5.94 32.48 -1.06
CA SER A 395 -5.04 33.65 -1.09
C SER A 395 -5.69 34.91 -1.69
N THR A 396 -6.78 34.75 -2.45
CA THR A 396 -7.50 35.83 -3.14
C THR A 396 -8.94 36.00 -2.65
N ARG A 397 -9.37 35.21 -1.66
CA ARG A 397 -10.76 35.15 -1.21
C ARG A 397 -11.04 36.17 -0.11
N THR A 398 -12.10 36.96 -0.25
CA THR A 398 -12.51 38.00 0.71
C THR A 398 -13.83 37.68 1.42
N ASP A 399 -14.56 36.66 0.97
CA ASP A 399 -15.82 36.17 1.55
C ASP A 399 -15.60 34.96 2.46
N VAL A 400 -15.00 35.17 3.63
CA VAL A 400 -14.95 34.15 4.68
C VAL A 400 -16.29 34.14 5.40
N THR A 401 -17.04 33.04 5.31
CA THR A 401 -18.41 32.93 5.86
C THR A 401 -18.52 31.91 6.98
N GLY A 402 -17.44 31.17 7.26
CA GLY A 402 -17.36 30.20 8.34
C GLY A 402 -17.47 30.86 9.73
N THR A 403 -18.29 30.26 10.60
CA THR A 403 -18.28 30.59 12.03
C THR A 403 -17.17 29.81 12.73
N LEU A 404 -16.39 30.44 13.62
CA LEU A 404 -15.35 29.79 14.47
C LEU A 404 -15.84 28.65 15.36
N ARG A 405 -17.14 28.34 15.35
CA ARG A 405 -17.74 27.28 16.18
C ARG A 405 -17.52 25.87 15.62
N GLY A 406 -17.24 25.72 14.32
CA GLY A 406 -16.89 24.45 13.66
C GLY A 406 -17.86 23.29 13.93
N ALA A 407 -17.42 22.06 13.69
CA ALA A 407 -18.18 20.84 13.97
C ALA A 407 -18.45 20.64 15.47
N LYS A 408 -17.55 21.10 16.34
CA LYS A 408 -17.63 20.92 17.79
C LYS A 408 -18.96 21.39 18.36
N ALA A 409 -19.40 22.60 18.00
CA ALA A 409 -20.63 23.15 18.55
C ALA A 409 -21.88 22.33 18.19
N ILE A 410 -21.92 21.75 16.99
CA ILE A 410 -23.02 20.89 16.56
C ILE A 410 -22.98 19.55 17.29
N LEU A 411 -21.78 18.96 17.40
CA LEU A 411 -21.58 17.68 18.08
C LEU A 411 -21.94 17.77 19.57
N ASP A 412 -21.50 18.84 20.24
CA ASP A 412 -21.81 19.12 21.64
C ASP A 412 -23.31 19.34 21.85
N ALA A 413 -23.95 20.19 21.03
CA ALA A 413 -25.38 20.47 21.13
C ALA A 413 -26.27 19.23 20.91
N ARG A 414 -25.76 18.24 20.18
CA ARG A 414 -26.43 16.96 19.91
C ARG A 414 -26.04 15.85 20.87
N HIS A 415 -25.15 16.11 21.83
CA HIS A 415 -24.57 15.10 22.71
C HIS A 415 -24.01 13.89 21.93
N VAL A 416 -23.40 14.14 20.75
CA VAL A 416 -22.74 13.09 19.97
C VAL A 416 -21.52 12.63 20.73
N ASN A 417 -21.41 11.32 20.96
CA ASN A 417 -20.25 10.77 21.64
C ASN A 417 -19.06 10.69 20.68
N TYR A 418 -18.14 11.64 20.77
CA TYR A 418 -16.92 11.67 19.96
C TYR A 418 -15.67 11.62 20.84
N LEU A 419 -14.55 11.19 20.27
CA LEU A 419 -13.24 11.16 20.93
C LEU A 419 -12.34 12.29 20.40
N THR A 420 -11.69 13.04 21.29
CA THR A 420 -10.65 14.02 20.93
C THR A 420 -9.30 13.35 20.69
N TRP A 421 -8.31 14.18 20.30
CA TRP A 421 -6.92 13.77 20.20
C TRP A 421 -6.35 13.27 21.54
N GLU A 422 -6.63 13.97 22.64
CA GLU A 422 -6.16 13.61 23.99
C GLU A 422 -6.79 12.30 24.47
N GLU A 423 -8.08 12.13 24.20
CA GLU A 423 -8.84 10.92 24.48
C GLU A 423 -8.31 9.72 23.65
N TRP A 424 -8.00 9.94 22.37
CA TRP A 424 -7.31 8.96 21.54
C TRP A 424 -5.91 8.61 22.09
N LYS A 425 -5.13 9.60 22.55
CA LYS A 425 -3.81 9.38 23.14
C LYS A 425 -3.85 8.52 24.41
N GLN A 426 -4.91 8.65 25.22
CA GLN A 426 -5.10 7.75 26.37
C GLN A 426 -5.32 6.29 25.94
N ILE A 427 -6.11 6.07 24.88
CA ILE A 427 -6.29 4.74 24.29
C ILE A 427 -4.96 4.21 23.76
N ASP A 428 -4.24 5.03 23.01
CA ASP A 428 -2.93 4.70 22.45
C ASP A 428 -1.92 4.25 23.53
N ASP A 429 -1.81 5.03 24.60
CA ASP A 429 -0.90 4.74 25.71
C ASP A 429 -1.32 3.47 26.49
N MET A 430 -2.63 3.25 26.65
CA MET A 430 -3.17 2.02 27.26
C MET A 430 -2.83 0.79 26.42
N GLU A 431 -3.02 0.84 25.11
CA GLU A 431 -2.70 -0.29 24.21
C GLU A 431 -1.19 -0.59 24.18
N ILE A 432 -0.35 0.45 24.21
CA ILE A 432 1.11 0.30 24.29
C ILE A 432 1.51 -0.34 25.61
N LYS A 433 1.01 0.18 26.75
CA LYS A 433 1.30 -0.36 28.07
C LYS A 433 0.92 -1.84 28.19
N LYS A 434 -0.29 -2.18 27.75
CA LYS A 434 -0.75 -3.58 27.72
C LYS A 434 0.11 -4.45 26.80
N GLY A 435 0.50 -3.92 25.65
CA GLY A 435 1.44 -4.59 24.74
C GLY A 435 2.77 -4.91 25.43
N MET A 436 3.36 -3.94 26.14
CA MET A 436 4.63 -4.11 26.85
C MET A 436 4.56 -5.21 27.92
N GLU A 437 3.47 -5.26 28.69
CA GLU A 437 3.22 -6.33 29.68
C GLU A 437 3.18 -7.72 29.04
N MET A 438 2.82 -7.80 27.74
CA MET A 438 2.72 -9.03 26.96
C MET A 438 3.96 -9.30 26.07
N GLY A 439 5.00 -8.45 26.11
CA GLY A 439 6.18 -8.56 25.25
C GLY A 439 5.94 -8.13 23.79
N LYS A 440 4.90 -7.32 23.55
CA LYS A 440 4.48 -6.81 22.23
C LYS A 440 4.72 -5.31 22.14
N ILE A 441 4.72 -4.78 20.91
CA ILE A 441 4.77 -3.33 20.69
C ILE A 441 3.47 -2.62 21.10
N ARG A 442 2.34 -3.34 21.08
CA ARG A 442 0.98 -2.86 21.33
C ARG A 442 0.04 -4.05 21.48
N GLU A 443 -0.99 -3.92 22.31
CA GLU A 443 -2.16 -4.82 22.31
C GLU A 443 -3.44 -4.03 22.03
N LYS A 444 -4.00 -4.21 20.83
CA LYS A 444 -5.19 -3.48 20.38
C LYS A 444 -6.48 -3.96 21.03
N SER A 445 -7.40 -3.05 21.30
CA SER A 445 -8.76 -3.42 21.73
C SER A 445 -9.64 -3.77 20.53
N THR A 446 -10.09 -5.02 20.46
CA THR A 446 -10.96 -5.53 19.39
C THR A 446 -12.45 -5.35 19.64
N LYS A 447 -12.83 -4.81 20.81
CA LYS A 447 -14.22 -4.51 21.18
C LYS A 447 -14.40 -3.01 21.33
N PHE A 448 -15.49 -2.50 20.74
CA PHE A 448 -15.89 -1.11 20.90
C PHE A 448 -16.76 -0.99 22.15
N ASN A 449 -16.16 -0.65 23.29
CA ASN A 449 -16.89 -0.45 24.54
C ASN A 449 -17.20 1.03 24.84
N GLY A 450 -17.20 1.90 23.82
CA GLY A 450 -17.31 3.35 24.01
C GLY A 450 -16.11 3.84 24.80
N PHE A 451 -14.94 3.82 24.16
CA PHE A 451 -13.60 3.85 24.77
C PHE A 451 -13.38 4.86 25.90
N LEU A 452 -14.12 5.96 25.93
CA LEU A 452 -14.20 6.88 27.05
C LEU A 452 -15.67 7.31 27.23
N HIS A 453 -16.04 7.54 28.49
CA HIS A 453 -17.39 7.79 29.02
C HIS A 453 -18.34 8.58 28.10
N LYS A 454 -19.65 8.35 28.20
CA LYS A 454 -20.65 9.23 27.56
C LYS A 454 -20.40 10.67 28.01
N ARG A 455 -20.16 11.58 27.07
CA ARG A 455 -20.18 13.02 27.33
C ARG A 455 -21.56 13.38 27.88
N SER A 456 -21.58 13.94 29.10
CA SER A 456 -22.78 14.38 29.82
C SER A 456 -23.44 15.56 29.14
#